data_AF-A0A1Q5RHA8-F1
#
_entry.id   AF-A0A1Q5RHA8-F1
#
_cell.length_a   1.000
_cell.length_b   1.000
_cell.length_c   1.000
_cell.angle_alpha   90.00
_cell.angle_beta   90.00
_cell.angle_gamma   90.00
#
_symmetry.space_group_name_H-M   'P 1'
#
loop_
_entity.id
_entity.type
_entity.pdbx_description
1 polymer ?
#
loop_
_entity_poly.entity_id
_entity_poly.type
_entity_poly.pdbx_seq_one_letter_code
_entity_poly.pdbx_strand_id
1 'polypeptide(L)'
;MANCGDAIDQLARFQLLRSEDAALVGGRDASTLARWAAAAEDEGTPIAIKVGTSWLFVTSRLLGYIELASGLYGRREAETRLRKLIEMRAGGQNPNQIARPRARQIISCD
;
A
#
# COMPACT_ATOMS: atom_id res chain seq x y z
N MET A 1 17.95 20.12 -12.62
CA MET A 1 17.88 19.31 -11.38
C MET A 1 16.40 19.03 -11.08
N ALA A 2 15.88 17.90 -11.53
CA ALA A 2 14.54 17.41 -11.17
C ALA A 2 14.50 15.92 -11.58
N ASN A 3 14.32 15.02 -10.59
CA ASN A 3 13.74 13.68 -10.72
C ASN A 3 13.93 12.92 -9.39
N CYS A 4 13.53 13.54 -8.27
CA CYS A 4 12.88 12.75 -7.24
C CYS A 4 11.59 12.26 -7.90
N GLY A 5 11.46 10.96 -8.20
CA GLY A 5 10.30 10.41 -8.91
C GLY A 5 9.01 11.00 -8.37
N ASP A 6 8.09 11.34 -9.26
CA ASP A 6 6.81 11.96 -8.93
C ASP A 6 6.14 11.18 -7.77
N ALA A 7 5.33 11.83 -6.93
CA ALA A 7 4.59 11.16 -5.87
C ALA A 7 3.78 9.96 -6.41
N ILE A 8 3.37 10.06 -7.68
CA ILE A 8 2.75 8.97 -8.46
C ILE A 8 3.71 7.78 -8.65
N ASP A 9 4.96 8.02 -9.05
CA ASP A 9 5.98 6.96 -9.19
C ASP A 9 6.29 6.31 -7.84
N GLN A 10 6.37 7.10 -6.77
CA GLN A 10 6.63 6.58 -5.43
C GLN A 10 5.47 5.72 -4.94
N LEU A 11 4.23 6.09 -5.27
CA LEU A 11 3.05 5.28 -5.00
C LEU A 11 3.05 3.98 -5.83
N ALA A 12 3.39 4.08 -7.12
CA ALA A 12 3.48 2.92 -8.02
C ALA A 12 4.56 1.93 -7.59
N ARG A 13 5.65 2.41 -6.97
CA ARG A 13 6.77 1.61 -6.45
C ARG A 13 6.60 1.20 -4.99
N PHE A 14 5.43 1.46 -4.37
CA PHE A 14 5.16 1.15 -2.96
C PHE A 14 6.18 1.79 -1.99
N GLN A 15 6.78 2.92 -2.37
CA GLN A 15 7.61 3.76 -1.50
C GLN A 15 6.72 4.68 -0.64
N LEU A 16 5.56 5.04 -1.18
CA LEU A 16 4.45 5.63 -0.45
C LEU A 16 3.28 4.64 -0.42
N LEU A 17 2.57 4.60 0.70
CA LEU A 17 1.37 3.80 0.90
C LEU A 17 0.20 4.70 1.27
N ARG A 18 -0.98 4.42 0.71
CA ARG A 18 -2.24 4.98 1.20
C ARG A 18 -2.59 4.33 2.53
N SER A 19 -3.46 4.97 3.32
CA SER A 19 -3.88 4.45 4.64
C SER A 19 -4.34 2.99 4.62
N GLU A 20 -5.08 2.55 3.59
CA GLU A 20 -5.54 1.17 3.45
C GLU A 20 -4.37 0.19 3.22
N ASP A 21 -3.44 0.56 2.34
CA ASP A 21 -2.25 -0.25 2.03
C ASP A 21 -1.32 -0.32 3.25
N ALA A 22 -1.15 0.82 3.94
CA ALA A 22 -0.41 0.89 5.18
C ALA A 22 -1.04 0.03 6.28
N ALA A 23 -2.38 0.01 6.39
CA ALA A 23 -3.11 -0.81 7.36
C ALA A 23 -2.86 -2.31 7.14
N LEU A 24 -2.87 -2.76 5.87
CA LEU A 24 -2.52 -4.13 5.50
C LEU A 24 -1.06 -4.46 5.87
N VAL A 25 -0.12 -3.57 5.57
CA VAL A 25 1.31 -3.78 5.87
C VAL A 25 1.56 -3.79 7.38
N GLY A 26 0.97 -2.83 8.10
CA GLY A 26 1.10 -2.69 9.55
C GLY A 26 0.31 -3.71 10.35
N GLY A 27 -0.61 -4.46 9.73
CA GLY A 27 -1.47 -5.42 10.43
C GLY A 27 -2.37 -4.76 11.48
N ARG A 28 -2.75 -3.49 11.26
CA ARG A 28 -3.56 -2.66 12.15
C ARG A 28 -4.63 -1.94 11.35
N ASP A 29 -5.67 -1.48 12.04
CA ASP A 29 -6.69 -0.62 11.45
C ASP A 29 -6.12 0.75 11.04
N ALA A 30 -6.77 1.38 10.05
CA ALA A 30 -6.34 2.65 9.49
C ALA A 30 -6.39 3.80 10.52
N SER A 31 -7.32 3.77 11.49
CA SER A 31 -7.41 4.78 12.54
C SER A 31 -6.25 4.68 13.54
N THR A 32 -5.79 3.48 13.85
CA THR A 32 -4.55 3.25 14.63
C THR A 32 -3.33 3.78 13.90
N LEU A 33 -3.23 3.56 12.58
CA LEU A 33 -2.12 4.14 11.82
C LEU A 33 -2.18 5.66 11.73
N ALA A 34 -3.38 6.24 11.62
CA ALA A 34 -3.54 7.70 11.67
C ALA A 34 -3.08 8.27 13.03
N ARG A 35 -3.35 7.57 14.14
CA ARG A 35 -2.83 7.96 15.47
C ARG A 35 -1.31 7.84 15.55
N TRP A 36 -0.73 6.78 14.99
CA TRP A 36 0.74 6.64 14.93
C TRP A 36 1.37 7.74 14.07
N ALA A 37 0.76 8.11 12.94
CA ALA A 37 1.23 9.20 12.11
C ALA A 37 1.23 10.54 12.86
N ALA A 38 0.14 10.84 13.57
CA ALA A 38 0.04 12.05 14.39
C ALA A 38 1.08 12.05 15.53
N ALA A 39 1.20 10.95 16.28
CA ALA A 39 2.18 10.85 17.37
C ALA A 39 3.62 11.00 16.88
N ALA A 40 3.97 10.34 15.76
CA ALA A 40 5.30 10.45 15.19
C ALA A 40 5.59 11.85 14.61
N GLU A 41 4.57 12.55 14.11
CA GLU A 41 4.68 13.97 13.71
C GLU A 41 4.95 14.86 14.93
N ASP A 42 4.21 14.66 16.02
CA ASP A 42 4.39 15.39 17.30
C ASP A 42 5.79 15.14 17.91
N GLU A 43 6.34 13.93 17.74
CA GLU A 43 7.69 13.55 18.16
C GLU A 43 8.80 14.03 17.21
N GLY A 44 8.45 14.69 16.10
CA GLY A 44 9.41 15.18 15.10
C GLY A 44 10.02 14.09 14.21
N THR A 45 9.46 12.89 14.21
CA THR A 45 9.89 11.74 13.39
C THR A 45 8.78 11.27 12.44
N PRO A 46 8.23 12.14 11.57
CA PRO A 46 7.01 11.85 10.84
C PRO A 46 7.14 10.60 9.95
N ILE A 47 6.27 9.62 10.17
CA ILE A 47 6.22 8.37 9.38
C ILE A 47 5.32 8.47 8.15
N ALA A 48 4.53 9.54 8.06
CA ALA A 48 3.59 9.81 6.98
C ALA A 48 3.52 11.31 6.67
N ILE A 49 2.99 11.62 5.49
CA ILE A 49 2.72 12.97 5.03
C ILE A 49 1.20 13.15 4.98
N LYS A 50 0.70 14.22 5.61
CA LYS A 50 -0.72 14.56 5.56
C LYS A 50 -1.05 15.28 4.25
N VAL A 51 -2.01 14.76 3.50
CA VAL A 51 -2.51 15.35 2.24
C VAL A 51 -4.02 15.52 2.37
N GLY A 52 -4.46 16.75 2.67
CA GLY A 52 -5.85 17.04 3.01
C GLY A 52 -6.29 16.28 4.26
N THR A 53 -7.30 15.43 4.13
CA THR A 53 -7.82 14.57 5.21
C THR A 53 -7.17 13.19 5.25
N SER A 54 -6.27 12.88 4.31
CA SER A 54 -5.65 11.56 4.15
C SER A 54 -4.17 11.57 4.53
N TRP A 55 -3.64 10.38 4.83
CA TRP A 55 -2.23 10.15 5.12
C TRP A 55 -1.58 9.32 4.03
N LEU A 56 -0.38 9.73 3.62
CA LEU A 56 0.52 8.95 2.77
C LEU A 56 1.72 8.50 3.60
N PHE A 57 1.79 7.20 3.87
CA PHE A 57 2.81 6.61 4.71
C PHE A 57 4.08 6.35 3.90
N VAL A 58 5.23 6.78 4.43
CA VAL A 58 6.52 6.45 3.85
C VAL A 58 6.88 5.04 4.29
N THR A 59 6.93 4.09 3.36
CA THR A 59 7.05 2.66 3.66
C THR A 59 8.24 2.35 4.57
N SER A 60 9.41 2.92 4.28
CA SER A 60 10.62 2.70 5.09
C SER A 60 10.49 3.21 6.52
N ARG A 61 9.83 4.36 6.72
CA ARG A 61 9.60 4.95 8.05
C ARG A 61 8.55 4.18 8.83
N LEU A 62 7.48 3.73 8.17
CA LEU A 62 6.49 2.86 8.79
C LEU A 62 7.12 1.54 9.27
N LEU A 63 7.95 0.90 8.45
CA LEU A 63 8.66 -0.32 8.83
C LEU A 63 9.63 -0.08 10.00
N GLY A 64 10.36 1.04 9.99
CA GLY A 64 11.22 1.44 11.10
C GLY A 64 10.44 1.69 12.38
N TYR A 65 9.28 2.34 12.29
CA TYR A 65 8.40 2.56 13.43
C TYR A 65 7.86 1.25 14.02
N ILE A 66 7.46 0.30 13.17
CA ILE A 66 7.05 -1.04 13.60
C ILE A 66 8.20 -1.78 14.28
N GLU A 67 9.42 -1.65 13.75
CA GLU A 67 10.61 -2.25 14.36
C GLU A 67 10.89 -1.68 15.76
N LEU A 68 10.77 -0.36 15.94
CA LEU A 68 10.91 0.27 17.25
C LEU A 68 9.84 -0.22 18.23
N ALA A 69 8.60 -0.42 17.77
CA ALA A 69 7.49 -0.83 18.62
C ALA A 69 7.40 -2.33 18.90
N SER A 70 7.88 -3.19 17.99
CA SER A 70 7.64 -4.65 18.02
C SER A 70 8.89 -5.50 17.67
N GLY A 71 10.05 -4.85 17.55
CA GLY A 71 11.33 -5.49 17.25
C GLY A 71 11.45 -6.02 15.82
N LEU A 72 12.59 -6.68 15.56
CA LEU A 72 12.94 -7.24 14.26
C LEU A 72 11.91 -8.24 13.72
N TYR A 73 11.27 -9.01 14.60
CA TYR A 73 10.22 -9.95 14.21
C TYR A 73 9.01 -9.22 13.61
N GLY A 74 8.51 -8.18 14.31
CA GLY A 74 7.39 -7.37 13.83
C GLY A 74 7.69 -6.71 12.47
N ARG A 75 8.91 -6.22 12.29
CA ARG A 75 9.37 -5.69 11.00
C ARG A 75 9.30 -6.74 9.89
N ARG A 76 9.84 -7.94 10.12
CA ARG A 76 9.87 -9.01 9.11
C ARG A 76 8.47 -9.45 8.69
N GLU A 77 7.53 -9.49 9.62
CA GLU A 77 6.13 -9.75 9.28
C GLU A 77 5.54 -8.63 8.40
N ALA A 78 5.79 -7.37 8.74
CA ALA A 78 5.34 -6.23 7.94
C ALA A 78 5.95 -6.23 6.53
N GLU A 79 7.24 -6.53 6.40
CA GLU A 79 7.91 -6.72 5.10
C GLU A 79 7.31 -7.89 4.30
N THR A 80 6.92 -8.97 4.97
CA THR A 80 6.22 -10.10 4.34
C THR A 80 4.84 -9.68 3.83
N ARG A 81 4.09 -8.90 4.60
CA ARG A 81 2.78 -8.35 4.19
C ARG A 81 2.92 -7.38 3.02
N LEU A 82 3.95 -6.51 3.05
CA LEU A 82 4.28 -5.62 1.93
C LEU A 82 4.58 -6.40 0.65
N ARG A 83 5.40 -7.46 0.73
CA ARG A 83 5.70 -8.30 -0.44
C ARG A 83 4.44 -8.92 -1.04
N LYS A 84 3.57 -9.47 -0.20
CA LYS A 84 2.27 -10.03 -0.64
C LYS A 84 1.38 -8.97 -1.30
N LEU A 85 1.35 -7.75 -0.77
CA LEU A 85 0.60 -6.65 -1.36
C LEU A 85 1.11 -6.31 -2.77
N ILE A 86 2.44 -6.25 -2.94
CA ILE A 86 3.09 -6.00 -4.24
C ILE A 86 2.75 -7.13 -5.22
N GLU A 87 2.88 -8.39 -4.80
CA GLU A 87 2.56 -9.57 -5.61
C GLU A 87 1.09 -9.58 -6.04
N MET A 88 0.15 -9.29 -5.13
CA MET A 88 -1.28 -9.21 -5.45
C MET A 88 -1.58 -8.14 -6.49
N ARG A 89 -0.94 -6.97 -6.40
CA ARG A 89 -1.16 -5.88 -7.37
C ARG A 89 -0.48 -6.14 -8.71
N ALA A 90 0.69 -6.77 -8.72
CA ALA A 90 1.36 -7.20 -9.94
C ALA A 90 0.58 -8.32 -10.66
N GLY A 91 0.08 -9.30 -9.91
CA GLY A 91 -0.70 -10.44 -10.44
C GLY A 91 -2.12 -10.09 -10.89
N GLY A 92 -2.67 -8.97 -10.41
CA GLY A 92 -3.95 -8.41 -10.87
C GLY A 92 -3.91 -7.84 -12.30
N GLN A 93 -2.74 -7.72 -12.92
CA GLN A 93 -2.56 -7.29 -14.31
C GLN A 93 -2.44 -8.48 -15.27
N ASN A 94 -3.32 -9.48 -15.18
CA ASN A 94 -3.39 -10.54 -16.20
C ASN A 94 -4.36 -10.10 -17.32
N PRO A 95 -3.87 -9.63 -18.50
CA PRO A 95 -4.72 -9.15 -19.59
C PRO A 95 -5.66 -10.23 -20.17
N ASN A 96 -5.41 -11.50 -19.84
CA ASN A 96 -6.15 -12.63 -20.39
C ASN A 96 -7.56 -12.83 -19.79
N GLN A 97 -7.98 -12.01 -18.81
CA GLN A 97 -9.36 -12.01 -18.30
C GLN A 97 -10.29 -11.00 -18.99
N ILE A 98 -9.75 -10.08 -19.80
CA ILE A 98 -10.55 -9.04 -20.50
C ILE A 98 -11.06 -9.56 -21.86
N ALA A 99 -10.54 -10.67 -22.37
CA ALA A 99 -10.94 -11.28 -23.64
C ALA A 99 -11.75 -12.56 -23.43
N ARG A 100 -12.97 -12.46 -22.88
CA ARG A 100 -14.00 -13.46 -23.20
C ARG A 100 -15.02 -12.82 -24.12
N PRO A 101 -14.99 -13.07 -25.45
CA PRO A 101 -16.15 -12.77 -26.27
C PRO A 101 -17.32 -13.57 -25.69
N ARG A 102 -18.39 -12.87 -25.31
CA ARG A 102 -19.67 -13.51 -24.99
C ARG A 102 -20.02 -14.38 -26.19
N ALA A 103 -20.01 -15.70 -26.00
CA ALA A 103 -20.44 -16.63 -27.02
C ALA A 103 -21.83 -16.19 -27.50
N ARG A 104 -21.94 -15.88 -28.80
CA ARG A 104 -23.21 -15.57 -29.44
C ARG A 104 -24.15 -16.74 -29.18
N GLN A 105 -25.26 -16.41 -28.56
CA GLN A 105 -26.44 -17.27 -28.45
C GLN A 105 -26.85 -17.66 -29.87
N ILE A 106 -26.68 -18.94 -30.20
CA ILE A 106 -27.14 -19.51 -31.47
C ILE A 106 -28.67 -19.53 -31.36
N ILE A 107 -29.32 -18.66 -32.13
CA ILE A 107 -30.76 -18.72 -32.35
C ILE A 107 -30.97 -19.93 -33.26
N SER A 108 -31.46 -21.04 -32.70
CA SER A 108 -32.03 -22.14 -33.49
C SER A 108 -33.44 -21.73 -33.86
N CYS A 109 -33.70 -21.56 -35.16
CA CYS A 109 -35.03 -21.51 -35.71
C CYS A 109 -35.49 -22.95 -35.94
N ASP A 110 -36.58 -23.33 -35.29
CA ASP A 110 -37.55 -24.35 -35.72
C ASP A 110 -38.94 -23.73 -35.62
#